data_AF-A0A2G8TAD2-F1
#
_entry.id   AF-A0A2G8TAD2-F1
#
_cell.length_a   1.000
_cell.length_b   1.000
_cell.length_c   1.000
_cell.angle_alpha   90.00
_cell.angle_beta   90.00
_cell.angle_gamma   90.00
#
_symmetry.space_group_name_H-M   'P 1'
#
loop_
_entity.id
_entity.type
_entity.pdbx_description
1 polymer ?
#
loop_
_entity_poly.entity_id
_entity_poly.type
_entity_poly.pdbx_seq_one_letter_code
_entity_poly.pdbx_strand_id
1 'polypeptide(L)'
;MAQAEDSWACEVVLCLANPNGATAVTECVAPIKKLYKQLAKGKPFPYCDMNSNDSQGNSAKNTMLNGKNCPEQHKFYVGKVAMCEYQGVINVAVANKPYTRVYWTEGSNYTEVLGGGAQPVDLPPDDEVLPPGQVQK
;
A
#
# COMPACT_ATOMS: atom_id res chain seq x y z
N MET A 1 -19.01 -10.00 17.64
CA MET A 1 -18.03 -8.90 17.75
C MET A 1 -17.18 -8.77 16.48
N ALA A 2 -17.77 -8.92 15.28
CA ALA A 2 -17.02 -9.00 14.01
C ALA A 2 -16.77 -7.63 13.33
N GLN A 3 -17.66 -6.65 13.52
CA GLN A 3 -17.66 -5.40 12.76
C GLN A 3 -16.42 -4.50 12.95
N ALA A 4 -15.77 -4.56 14.13
CA ALA A 4 -14.59 -3.73 14.42
C ALA A 4 -13.30 -4.27 13.78
N GLU A 5 -13.21 -5.59 13.61
CA GLU A 5 -12.05 -6.21 12.95
C GLU A 5 -12.12 -6.00 11.43
N ASP A 6 -13.32 -6.12 10.86
CA ASP A 6 -13.57 -5.85 9.45
C ASP A 6 -13.26 -4.38 9.10
N SER A 7 -13.71 -3.43 9.93
CA SER A 7 -13.47 -2.00 9.70
C SER A 7 -11.98 -1.66 9.70
N TRP A 8 -11.20 -2.19 10.65
CA TRP A 8 -9.75 -2.00 10.70
C TRP A 8 -9.03 -2.68 9.52
N ALA A 9 -9.45 -3.88 9.13
CA ALA A 9 -8.86 -4.59 8.01
C ALA A 9 -9.02 -3.81 6.69
N CYS A 10 -10.20 -3.22 6.47
CA CYS A 10 -10.46 -2.43 5.28
C CYS A 10 -9.68 -1.12 5.26
N GLU A 11 -9.60 -0.44 6.40
CA GLU A 11 -8.75 0.74 6.58
C GLU A 11 -7.29 0.42 6.25
N VAL A 12 -6.76 -0.70 6.72
CA VAL A 12 -5.40 -1.15 6.40
C VAL A 12 -5.18 -1.28 4.90
N VAL A 13 -6.09 -1.92 4.17
CA VAL A 13 -5.96 -2.11 2.72
C VAL A 13 -5.98 -0.77 1.99
N LEU A 14 -6.85 0.18 2.39
CA LEU A 14 -6.88 1.53 1.83
C LEU A 14 -5.55 2.27 2.07
N CYS A 15 -5.03 2.19 3.29
CA CYS A 15 -3.76 2.82 3.63
C CYS A 15 -2.59 2.26 2.81
N LEU A 16 -2.52 0.93 2.62
CA LEU A 16 -1.49 0.28 1.79
C LEU A 16 -1.58 0.67 0.31
N ALA A 17 -2.77 1.05 -0.18
CA ALA A 17 -2.96 1.51 -1.54
C ALA A 17 -2.52 2.97 -1.75
N ASN A 18 -2.14 3.72 -0.70
CA ASN A 18 -1.71 5.10 -0.86
C ASN A 18 -0.35 5.17 -1.61
N PRO A 19 -0.29 5.79 -2.80
CA PRO A 19 0.94 5.85 -3.60
C PRO A 19 2.03 6.73 -2.96
N ASN A 20 1.66 7.66 -2.08
CA ASN A 20 2.61 8.49 -1.34
C ASN A 20 3.22 7.75 -0.12
N GLY A 21 2.72 6.57 0.21
CA GLY A 21 3.22 5.72 1.29
C GLY A 21 2.13 5.25 2.25
N ALA A 22 2.30 4.04 2.78
CA ALA A 22 1.30 3.41 3.66
C ALA A 22 1.01 4.22 4.94
N THR A 23 1.95 5.07 5.37
CA THR A 23 1.82 5.95 6.55
C THR A 23 1.90 7.44 6.21
N ALA A 24 1.74 7.81 4.93
CA ALA A 24 1.82 9.21 4.50
C ALA A 24 0.65 10.06 5.01
N VAL A 25 -0.49 9.42 5.28
CA VAL A 25 -1.68 10.01 5.90
C VAL A 25 -1.65 9.69 7.39
N THR A 26 -1.90 10.70 8.23
CA THR A 26 -1.75 10.60 9.69
C THR A 26 -2.67 9.52 10.28
N GLU A 27 -3.89 9.41 9.76
CA GLU A 27 -4.89 8.41 10.12
C GLU A 27 -4.38 6.99 9.85
N CYS A 28 -3.52 6.79 8.84
CA CYS A 28 -2.96 5.50 8.51
C CYS A 28 -1.83 5.03 9.44
N VAL A 29 -1.25 5.92 10.25
CA VAL A 29 -0.09 5.60 11.09
C VAL A 29 -0.42 4.50 12.12
N ALA A 30 -1.53 4.65 12.85
CA ALA A 30 -1.95 3.69 13.86
C ALA A 30 -2.36 2.32 13.30
N PRO A 31 -3.26 2.22 12.28
CA PRO A 31 -3.68 0.95 11.74
C PRO A 31 -2.54 0.18 11.06
N ILE A 32 -1.61 0.87 10.38
CA ILE A 32 -0.45 0.23 9.72
C ILE A 32 0.59 -0.23 10.75
N LYS A 33 0.88 0.55 11.79
CA LYS A 33 1.74 0.07 12.89
C LYS A 33 1.15 -1.17 13.56
N LYS A 34 -0.17 -1.22 13.75
CA LYS A 34 -0.86 -2.40 14.27
C LYS A 34 -0.70 -3.58 13.30
N LEU A 35 -0.86 -3.37 11.98
CA LEU A 35 -0.65 -4.41 10.97
C LEU A 35 0.73 -5.05 11.10
N TYR A 36 1.80 -4.25 11.03
CA TYR A 36 3.17 -4.78 11.06
C TYR A 36 3.47 -5.54 12.36
N LYS A 37 2.96 -5.07 13.50
CA LYS A 37 3.07 -5.78 14.78
C LYS A 37 2.35 -7.14 14.76
N GLN A 38 1.20 -7.25 14.09
CA GLN A 38 0.50 -8.55 13.96
C GLN A 38 1.28 -9.48 13.03
N LEU A 39 1.73 -8.99 11.88
CA LEU A 39 2.49 -9.78 10.91
C LEU A 39 3.84 -10.25 11.48
N ALA A 40 4.56 -9.41 12.22
CA ALA A 40 5.80 -9.76 12.92
C ALA A 40 5.60 -10.88 13.95
N LYS A 41 4.39 -11.01 14.50
CA LYS A 41 4.00 -12.12 15.39
C LYS A 41 3.55 -13.37 14.64
N GLY A 42 3.66 -13.40 13.31
CA GLY A 42 3.21 -14.51 12.47
C GLY A 42 1.70 -14.60 12.30
N LYS A 43 0.94 -13.54 12.64
CA LYS A 43 -0.50 -13.53 12.40
C LYS A 43 -0.80 -13.41 10.91
N PRO A 44 -1.94 -13.96 10.44
CA PRO A 44 -2.37 -13.79 9.06
C PRO A 44 -2.59 -12.31 8.71
N PHE A 45 -2.46 -12.00 7.42
CA PHE A 45 -2.86 -10.70 6.89
C PHE A 45 -4.36 -10.50 7.12
N PRO A 46 -4.80 -9.30 7.56
CA PRO A 46 -6.21 -9.07 7.87
C PRO A 46 -7.08 -9.21 6.63
N TYR A 47 -8.20 -9.88 6.78
CA TYR A 47 -9.18 -10.03 5.73
C TYR A 47 -10.16 -8.86 5.79
N CYS A 48 -10.34 -8.16 4.67
CA CYS A 48 -11.40 -7.19 4.48
C CYS A 48 -12.26 -7.65 3.32
N ASP A 49 -13.58 -7.70 3.52
CA ASP A 49 -14.53 -7.85 2.43
C ASP A 49 -14.77 -6.48 1.77
N MET A 50 -13.80 -6.04 0.95
CA MET A 50 -13.95 -4.81 0.16
C MET A 50 -14.97 -5.06 -0.95
N ASN A 51 -16.25 -4.83 -0.63
CA ASN A 51 -17.37 -4.86 -1.57
C ASN A 51 -17.38 -6.14 -2.42
N SER A 52 -17.69 -7.28 -1.79
CA SER A 52 -17.87 -8.62 -2.39
C SER A 52 -18.80 -8.69 -3.61
N ASN A 53 -19.49 -7.60 -3.95
CA ASN A 53 -20.38 -7.50 -5.11
C ASN A 53 -19.68 -7.04 -6.39
N ASP A 54 -18.36 -6.80 -6.36
CA ASP A 54 -17.67 -6.30 -7.54
C ASP A 54 -16.55 -7.23 -8.04
N SER A 55 -16.71 -7.70 -9.27
CA SER A 55 -15.73 -8.43 -10.08
C SER A 55 -14.42 -7.66 -10.33
N GLN A 56 -14.26 -6.46 -9.77
CA GLN A 56 -13.07 -5.60 -9.87
C GLN A 56 -11.80 -6.25 -9.33
N GLY A 57 -11.84 -7.15 -8.33
CA GLY A 57 -10.64 -7.90 -7.90
C GLY A 57 -9.56 -7.03 -7.24
N ASN A 58 -9.98 -6.15 -6.34
CA ASN A 58 -9.07 -5.47 -5.42
C ASN A 58 -8.50 -6.49 -4.42
N SER A 59 -7.20 -6.45 -4.16
CA SER A 59 -6.59 -7.40 -3.22
C SER A 59 -5.31 -6.85 -2.60
N ALA A 60 -4.97 -7.35 -1.41
CA ALA A 60 -3.68 -7.13 -0.77
C ALA A 60 -3.17 -8.46 -0.21
N LYS A 61 -1.90 -8.78 -0.46
CA LYS A 61 -1.28 -10.06 -0.04
C LYS A 61 0.10 -9.83 0.54
N ASN A 62 0.30 -10.25 1.79
CA ASN A 62 1.61 -10.25 2.44
C ASN A 62 2.42 -11.50 2.08
N THR A 63 3.71 -11.32 1.82
CA THR A 63 4.71 -12.37 1.69
C THR A 63 5.89 -12.06 2.61
N MET A 64 6.26 -13.01 3.48
CA MET A 64 7.43 -12.86 4.33
C MET A 64 8.71 -12.92 3.49
N LEU A 65 9.63 -11.99 3.76
CA LEU A 65 10.93 -11.91 3.10
C LEU A 65 12.03 -12.50 3.97
N ASN A 66 13.05 -13.02 3.30
CA ASN A 66 14.29 -13.52 3.85
C ASN A 66 15.39 -13.43 2.79
N GLY A 67 16.63 -13.77 3.13
CA GLY A 67 17.77 -13.67 2.21
C GLY A 67 17.60 -14.38 0.85
N LYS A 68 16.70 -15.37 0.74
CA LYS A 68 16.46 -16.10 -0.52
C LYS A 68 15.47 -15.40 -1.46
N ASN A 69 14.41 -14.80 -0.92
CA ASN A 69 13.34 -14.17 -1.70
C ASN A 69 13.30 -12.64 -1.57
N CYS A 70 14.30 -12.04 -0.93
CA CYS A 70 14.49 -10.60 -0.89
C CYS A 70 14.95 -10.08 -2.26
N PRO A 71 14.35 -9.00 -2.79
CA PRO A 71 14.81 -8.36 -4.01
C PRO A 71 16.20 -7.72 -3.79
N GLU A 72 17.00 -7.65 -4.86
CA GLU A 72 18.41 -7.25 -4.80
C GLU A 72 18.60 -5.85 -4.19
N GLN A 73 17.73 -4.88 -4.49
CA GLN A 73 17.85 -3.52 -3.96
C GLN A 73 17.65 -3.39 -2.44
N HIS A 74 17.07 -4.41 -1.79
CA HIS A 74 16.82 -4.44 -0.34
C HIS A 74 17.62 -5.55 0.36
N LYS A 75 18.52 -6.21 -0.38
CA LYS A 75 19.35 -7.30 0.13
C LYS A 75 20.66 -6.74 0.66
N PHE A 76 21.10 -7.24 1.80
CA PHE A 76 22.43 -6.96 2.35
C PHE A 76 23.08 -8.25 2.83
N TYR A 77 24.40 -8.25 2.98
CA TYR A 77 25.16 -9.46 3.33
C TYR A 77 25.91 -9.29 4.65
N VAL A 78 25.75 -10.26 5.54
CA VAL A 78 26.58 -10.41 6.75
C VAL A 78 27.51 -11.61 6.53
N GLY A 79 28.75 -11.32 6.15
CA GLY A 79 29.68 -12.34 5.65
C GLY A 79 29.16 -12.95 4.34
N LYS A 80 28.88 -14.26 4.34
CA LYS A 80 28.31 -14.99 3.19
C LYS A 80 26.79 -15.17 3.28
N VAL A 81 26.15 -14.63 4.31
CA VAL A 81 24.71 -14.79 4.56
C VAL A 81 23.95 -13.60 3.99
N ALA A 82 23.05 -13.85 3.05
CA ALA A 82 22.11 -12.85 2.56
C ALA A 82 21.02 -12.58 3.61
N MET A 83 20.75 -11.31 3.85
CA MET A 83 19.70 -10.79 4.71
C MET A 83 18.80 -9.83 3.92
N CYS A 84 17.61 -9.56 4.44
CA CYS A 84 16.68 -8.60 3.84
C CYS A 84 16.43 -7.46 4.81
N GLU A 85 16.46 -6.23 4.31
CA GLU A 85 16.15 -5.01 5.08
C GLU A 85 14.73 -5.06 5.67
N TYR A 86 13.79 -5.63 4.90
CA TYR A 86 12.39 -5.71 5.27
C TYR A 86 11.99 -7.14 5.66
N GLN A 87 11.08 -7.25 6.62
CA GLN A 87 10.54 -8.53 7.11
C GLN A 87 9.52 -9.13 6.13
N GLY A 88 8.84 -8.29 5.35
CA GLY A 88 7.85 -8.73 4.39
C GLY A 88 7.56 -7.70 3.31
N VAL A 89 6.79 -8.14 2.34
CA VAL A 89 6.27 -7.32 1.25
C VAL A 89 4.79 -7.57 1.07
N ILE A 90 4.00 -6.50 0.95
CA ILE A 90 2.58 -6.55 0.67
C ILE A 90 2.36 -6.05 -0.74
N ASN A 91 1.82 -6.90 -1.61
CA ASN A 91 1.42 -6.51 -2.96
C ASN A 91 -0.06 -6.15 -2.95
N VAL A 92 -0.37 -4.94 -3.40
CA VAL A 92 -1.73 -4.43 -3.54
C VAL A 92 -2.10 -4.39 -5.02
N ALA A 93 -3.28 -4.91 -5.35
CA ALA A 93 -3.87 -4.80 -6.68
C ALA A 93 -5.22 -4.07 -6.59
N VAL A 94 -5.48 -3.23 -7.58
CA VAL A 94 -6.74 -2.53 -7.77
C VAL A 94 -7.24 -2.86 -9.16
N ALA A 95 -8.52 -3.20 -9.31
CA ALA A 95 -9.06 -3.64 -10.60
C ALA A 95 -8.27 -4.83 -11.22
N ASN A 96 -7.81 -5.78 -10.40
CA ASN A 96 -6.90 -6.89 -10.77
C ASN A 96 -5.52 -6.48 -11.32
N LYS A 97 -5.15 -5.19 -11.27
CA LYS A 97 -3.86 -4.69 -11.74
C LYS A 97 -2.94 -4.37 -10.55
N PRO A 98 -1.66 -4.77 -10.59
CA PRO A 98 -0.70 -4.39 -9.54
C PRO A 98 -0.64 -2.88 -9.39
N TYR A 99 -0.83 -2.39 -8.17
CA TYR A 99 -0.92 -0.95 -7.90
C TYR A 99 0.23 -0.45 -7.04
N THR A 100 0.31 -0.89 -5.80
CA THR A 100 1.42 -0.57 -4.90
C THR A 100 2.07 -1.85 -4.39
N ARG A 101 3.35 -1.75 -4.06
CA ARG A 101 4.10 -2.78 -3.34
C ARG A 101 4.73 -2.14 -2.11
N VAL A 102 4.36 -2.64 -0.94
CA VAL A 102 4.79 -2.07 0.35
C VAL A 102 5.74 -3.04 1.04
N TYR A 103 7.01 -2.68 1.11
CA TYR A 103 8.01 -3.37 1.92
C TYR A 103 7.90 -2.89 3.36
N TRP A 104 7.95 -3.81 4.33
CA TRP A 104 7.68 -3.46 5.73
C TRP A 104 8.58 -4.20 6.74
N THR A 105 8.81 -3.52 7.86
CA THR A 105 9.39 -4.03 9.10
C THR A 105 8.74 -3.31 10.28
N GLU A 106 8.91 -3.79 11.52
CA GLU A 106 8.43 -3.04 12.69
C GLU A 106 9.15 -1.68 12.82
N GLY A 107 8.48 -0.62 12.36
CA GLY A 107 8.95 0.77 12.48
C GLY A 107 9.33 1.45 11.17
N SER A 108 9.42 0.73 10.06
CA SER A 108 9.70 1.32 8.73
C SER A 108 8.89 0.65 7.63
N ASN A 109 8.57 1.41 6.60
CA ASN A 109 7.99 0.90 5.37
C ASN A 109 8.48 1.70 4.16
N TYR A 110 8.54 1.03 3.02
CA TYR A 110 8.83 1.64 1.73
C TYR A 110 7.75 1.24 0.73
N THR A 111 7.17 2.21 0.05
CA THR A 111 6.08 1.99 -0.92
C THR A 111 6.61 2.24 -2.33
N GLU A 112 6.53 1.21 -3.17
CA GLU A 112 6.81 1.25 -4.59
C GLU A 112 5.50 1.34 -5.37
N VAL A 113 5.37 2.31 -6.29
CA VAL A 113 4.21 2.46 -7.17
C VAL A 113 4.44 1.69 -8.46
N LEU A 114 3.55 0.75 -8.77
CA LEU A 114 3.65 -0.16 -9.93
C LEU A 114 2.79 0.28 -11.12
N GLY A 115 1.97 1.32 -10.96
CA GLY A 115 1.30 2.01 -12.07
C GLY A 115 0.02 1.36 -12.62
N GLY A 116 -0.62 0.42 -11.90
CA GLY A 116 -1.81 -0.29 -12.41
C GLY A 116 -3.17 0.03 -11.78
N GLY A 117 -3.23 0.68 -10.62
CA GLY A 117 -4.46 1.23 -10.05
C GLY A 117 -4.61 2.69 -10.48
N ALA A 118 -5.85 3.15 -10.69
CA ALA A 118 -6.21 4.46 -11.24
C ALA A 118 -5.05 5.46 -11.17
N GLN A 119 -4.52 5.82 -12.35
CA GLN A 119 -3.79 7.09 -12.49
C GLN A 119 -4.59 8.12 -11.69
N PRO A 120 -3.96 9.05 -10.94
CA PRO A 120 -4.70 10.19 -10.42
C PRO A 120 -5.51 10.71 -11.60
N VAL A 121 -6.84 10.54 -11.52
CA VAL A 121 -7.76 11.06 -12.54
C VAL A 121 -7.28 12.46 -12.79
N ASP A 122 -7.04 12.80 -14.06
CA ASP A 122 -6.76 14.15 -14.54
C ASP A 122 -7.12 15.18 -13.47
N LEU A 123 -6.17 15.50 -12.58
CA LEU A 123 -6.26 16.76 -11.89
C LEU A 123 -6.03 17.69 -13.06
N PRO A 124 -7.07 18.43 -13.52
CA PRO A 124 -6.79 19.47 -14.48
C PRO A 124 -5.63 20.26 -13.88
N PRO A 125 -4.61 20.63 -14.68
CA PRO A 125 -3.56 21.50 -14.16
C PRO A 125 -4.25 22.67 -13.45
N ASP A 126 -3.76 23.06 -12.28
CA ASP A 126 -4.18 24.24 -11.51
C ASP A 126 -3.89 25.55 -12.30
N ASP A 127 -4.32 25.63 -13.56
CA ASP A 127 -3.91 26.64 -14.54
C ASP A 127 -5.06 27.09 -15.47
N GLU A 128 -6.31 27.03 -14.99
CA GLU A 128 -7.39 27.86 -15.55
C GLU A 128 -8.14 28.60 -14.44
N VAL A 129 -7.38 29.39 -13.67
CA VAL A 129 -7.92 30.63 -13.13
C VAL A 129 -8.12 31.58 -14.32
N LEU A 130 -9.38 31.67 -14.77
CA LEU A 130 -9.88 32.60 -15.79
C LEU A 130 -9.21 33.99 -15.73
N PRO A 131 -8.77 34.58 -16.86
CA PRO A 131 -8.69 36.04 -16.94
C PRO A 131 -10.10 36.62 -17.16
N PRO A 132 -10.52 37.65 -16.39
CA PRO A 132 -11.78 38.33 -16.65
C PRO A 132 -11.67 39.26 -17.87
N GLY A 133 -12.60 39.13 -18.82
CA GLY A 133 -12.98 40.23 -19.71
C GLY A 133 -12.42 40.22 -21.14
N GLN A 134 -12.75 39.22 -21.97
CA GLN A 134 -12.62 39.37 -23.44
C GLN A 134 -13.98 39.21 -24.12
N VAL A 135 -14.46 40.32 -24.69
CA VAL A 135 -15.65 40.40 -25.57
C VAL A 135 -15.22 39.99 -26.97
N GLN A 136 -15.85 38.95 -27.53
CA GLN A 136 -15.59 38.52 -28.91
C GLN A 136 -16.20 39.52 -29.89
N LYS A 137 -15.41 39.88 -30.90
CA LYS A 137 -15.73 40.84 -31.95
C LYS A 137 -16.36 40.14 -33.15
#